data_AF-A0A534KIH9-F1
#
_entry.id   AF-A0A534KIH9-F1
#
_cell.length_a   1.000
_cell.length_b   1.000
_cell.length_c   1.000
_cell.angle_alpha   90.00
_cell.angle_beta   90.00
_cell.angle_gamma   90.00
#
_symmetry.space_group_name_H-M   'P 1'
#
loop_
_entity.id
_entity.type
_entity.pdbx_description
1 polymer ?
#
loop_
_entity_poly.entity_id
_entity_poly.type
_entity_poly.pdbx_seq_one_letter_code
_entity_poly.pdbx_strand_id
1 'polypeptide(L)'
;HSLVSSSSSAKQLDIETDALPVGGGAMLSEGLLALASLIAYMVLTKAFVFGVAGDPLNPPHNNIASWPVGAALLVSRVLGVSATNVLLTTFFGLVLVIYALTVQALVTRFFRLVAAETWSEGRFRVFGNKHVATAVGLGVPWAFAVSGSWWALWLYFGGANQLLAGLAIMLITIHLAKVRAPTKFSLIPGIFMVVTTLAALAWQIYTFANSAIQYLGNVRYPFGANHDPSQWVLTNVRPPINVKDYAWLALGINGVFVLVGLILFLVGLSMAIRLFQSYRSSMTEARARAPTAADGGTREK
;
A
#
# COMPACT_ATOMS: atom_id res chain seq x y z
N HIS A 1 -8.98 6.65 -1.31
CA HIS A 1 -9.82 7.66 -1.99
C HIS A 1 -11.07 7.11 -2.64
N SER A 2 -10.99 6.16 -3.58
CA SER A 2 -12.19 5.59 -4.23
C SER A 2 -13.07 4.71 -3.31
N LEU A 3 -12.46 4.02 -2.34
CA LEU A 3 -13.17 3.20 -1.33
C LEU A 3 -13.38 3.92 0.01
N VAL A 4 -12.42 4.77 0.39
CA VAL A 4 -12.41 5.53 1.65
C VAL A 4 -11.85 6.91 1.31
N SER A 5 -12.69 7.95 1.39
CA SER A 5 -12.38 9.33 0.98
C SER A 5 -12.08 10.26 2.16
N SER A 6 -12.35 9.82 3.39
CA SER A 6 -12.03 10.55 4.62
C SER A 6 -11.67 9.59 5.74
N SER A 7 -10.99 10.12 6.76
CA SER A 7 -10.54 9.44 7.97
C SER A 7 -11.67 8.86 8.84
N SER A 8 -12.86 8.53 8.32
CA SER A 8 -13.91 7.85 9.10
C SER A 8 -15.05 7.22 8.31
N SER A 9 -15.22 7.50 7.01
CA SER A 9 -16.35 6.93 6.24
C SER A 9 -15.92 6.26 4.93
N ALA A 10 -16.15 4.95 4.83
CA ALA A 10 -16.39 4.29 3.55
C ALA A 10 -17.88 4.52 3.24
N LYS A 11 -18.21 5.57 2.49
CA LYS A 11 -19.60 5.82 2.15
C LYS A 11 -19.95 4.97 0.93
N GLN A 12 -20.62 3.85 1.16
CA GLN A 12 -21.58 3.38 0.16
C GLN A 12 -22.65 4.48 0.09
N LEU A 13 -22.88 5.03 -1.10
CA LEU A 13 -23.90 6.04 -1.35
C LEU A 13 -25.15 5.32 -1.83
N ASP A 14 -26.31 5.60 -1.23
CA ASP A 14 -27.59 5.03 -1.68
C ASP A 14 -28.02 5.66 -3.00
N ILE A 15 -27.85 6.98 -3.13
CA ILE A 15 -28.16 7.74 -4.34
C ILE A 15 -27.04 8.74 -4.70
N GLU A 16 -26.96 9.13 -5.97
CA GLU A 16 -25.91 10.01 -6.48
C GLU A 16 -25.86 11.38 -5.77
N THR A 17 -27.02 11.90 -5.34
CA THR A 17 -27.12 13.17 -4.60
C THR A 17 -26.51 13.12 -3.20
N ASP A 18 -26.24 11.92 -2.66
CA ASP A 18 -25.56 11.76 -1.38
C ASP A 18 -24.04 11.92 -1.49
N ALA A 19 -23.53 11.99 -2.73
CA ALA A 19 -22.12 12.22 -3.00
C ALA A 19 -21.69 13.58 -2.43
N LEU A 20 -20.87 13.53 -1.39
CA LEU A 20 -20.22 14.73 -0.87
C LEU A 20 -19.19 15.24 -1.89
N PRO A 21 -18.99 16.57 -1.97
CA PRO A 21 -17.96 17.13 -2.82
C PRO A 21 -16.61 16.51 -2.45
N VAL A 22 -16.03 15.78 -3.40
CA VAL A 22 -14.66 15.29 -3.28
C VAL A 22 -13.75 16.49 -3.50
N GLY A 23 -13.01 16.88 -2.46
CA GLY A 23 -12.05 17.98 -2.55
C GLY A 23 -11.00 17.69 -3.62
N GLY A 24 -11.20 18.21 -4.83
CA GLY A 24 -10.19 18.22 -5.87
C GLY A 24 -8.92 18.86 -5.30
N GLY A 25 -7.83 18.12 -5.27
CA GLY A 25 -6.56 18.57 -4.68
C GLY A 25 -6.28 18.08 -3.25
N ALA A 26 -7.18 17.38 -2.57
CA ALA A 26 -6.86 16.74 -1.28
C ALA A 26 -5.70 15.73 -1.41
N MET A 27 -5.60 15.05 -2.57
CA MET A 27 -4.45 14.20 -2.88
C MET A 27 -3.14 15.01 -3.04
N LEU A 28 -3.22 16.28 -3.46
CA LEU A 28 -2.04 17.15 -3.57
C LEU A 28 -1.53 17.57 -2.18
N SER A 29 -2.42 17.83 -1.22
CA SER A 29 -2.01 18.12 0.16
C SER A 29 -1.43 16.91 0.87
N GLU A 30 -1.95 15.69 0.62
CA GLU A 30 -1.32 14.44 1.05
C GLU A 30 0.07 14.25 0.42
N GLY A 31 0.20 14.55 -0.88
CA GLY A 31 1.50 14.55 -1.57
C GLY A 31 2.50 15.54 -0.98
N LEU A 32 2.04 16.73 -0.58
CA LEU A 32 2.87 17.72 0.12
C LEU A 32 3.35 17.20 1.48
N LEU A 33 2.48 16.53 2.25
CA LEU A 33 2.85 15.91 3.52
C LEU A 33 3.90 14.80 3.34
N ALA A 34 3.76 13.99 2.28
CA ALA A 34 4.74 12.96 1.94
C ALA A 34 6.10 13.59 1.59
N LEU A 35 6.11 14.65 0.79
CA LEU A 35 7.32 15.39 0.44
C LEU A 35 7.98 16.01 1.68
N ALA A 36 7.20 16.68 2.54
CA ALA A 36 7.70 17.26 3.78
C ALA A 36 8.29 16.19 4.71
N SER A 37 7.64 15.02 4.80
CA SER A 37 8.14 13.90 5.59
C SER A 37 9.45 13.34 5.04
N LEU A 38 9.62 13.28 3.71
CA LEU A 38 10.88 12.87 3.09
C LEU A 38 11.99 13.88 3.38
N ILE A 39 11.71 15.18 3.26
CA ILE A 39 12.69 16.24 3.56
C ILE A 39 13.14 16.16 5.01
N ALA A 40 12.23 15.90 5.96
CA ALA A 40 12.58 15.69 7.37
C ALA A 40 13.60 14.56 7.57
N TYR A 41 13.54 13.48 6.78
CA TYR A 41 14.60 12.46 6.80
C TYR A 41 15.90 12.92 6.13
N MET A 42 15.81 13.61 5.00
CA MET A 42 16.97 13.98 4.20
C MET A 42 17.89 15.02 4.86
N VAL A 43 17.37 15.80 5.82
CA VAL A 43 18.20 16.75 6.59
C VAL A 43 19.05 16.08 7.67
N LEU A 44 18.81 14.80 7.97
CA LEU A 44 19.59 14.06 8.96
C LEU A 44 20.86 13.51 8.34
N THR A 45 21.90 13.37 9.16
CA THR A 45 23.15 12.76 8.70
C THR A 45 22.98 11.25 8.54
N LYS A 46 23.73 10.65 7.61
CA LYS A 46 23.77 9.19 7.45
C LYS A 46 24.18 8.49 8.74
N ALA A 47 25.12 9.07 9.49
CA ALA A 47 25.56 8.56 10.78
C ALA A 47 24.43 8.54 11.82
N PHE A 48 23.56 9.55 11.83
CA PHE A 48 22.39 9.56 12.72
C PHE A 48 21.36 8.50 12.32
N VAL A 49 21.05 8.35 11.03
CA VAL A 49 20.01 7.39 10.60
C VAL A 49 20.50 5.95 10.65
N PHE A 50 21.69 5.67 10.11
CA PHE A 50 22.21 4.32 9.95
C PHE A 50 23.20 3.90 11.03
N GLY A 51 23.55 4.80 11.95
CA GLY A 51 24.59 4.58 12.94
C GLY A 51 25.99 4.59 12.33
N VAL A 52 26.98 4.41 13.19
CA VAL A 52 28.38 4.19 12.79
C VAL A 52 28.73 2.73 13.09
N ALA A 53 29.17 1.99 12.06
CA ALA A 53 29.47 0.57 12.21
C ALA A 53 30.56 0.36 13.28
N GLY A 54 30.23 -0.41 14.32
CA GLY A 54 31.16 -0.73 15.41
C GLY A 54 31.25 0.33 16.52
N ASP A 55 30.46 1.40 16.48
CA ASP A 55 30.40 2.41 17.55
C ASP A 55 29.18 2.19 18.45
N PRO A 56 29.36 1.74 19.72
CA PRO A 56 28.26 1.58 20.67
C PRO A 56 27.59 2.90 21.06
N LEU A 57 28.26 4.04 20.87
CA LEU A 57 27.74 5.37 21.20
C LEU A 57 26.84 5.94 20.10
N ASN A 58 26.91 5.40 18.86
CA ASN A 58 26.10 5.82 17.72
C ASN A 58 25.41 4.62 17.06
N PRO A 59 24.49 3.93 17.76
CA PRO A 59 23.70 2.87 17.16
C PRO A 59 22.77 3.42 16.06
N PRO A 60 22.32 2.58 15.11
CA PRO A 60 21.32 2.98 14.13
C PRO A 60 20.05 3.45 14.83
N HIS A 61 19.60 4.67 14.53
CA HIS A 61 18.32 5.15 15.01
C HIS A 61 17.20 4.54 14.15
N ASN A 62 16.11 4.11 14.78
CA ASN A 62 14.97 3.60 14.02
C ASN A 62 14.26 4.75 13.28
N ASN A 63 13.60 4.41 12.16
CA ASN A 63 12.79 5.33 11.37
C ASN A 63 11.82 6.16 12.24
N ILE A 64 11.26 5.55 13.29
CA ILE A 64 10.30 6.18 14.20
C ILE A 64 10.93 7.38 14.94
N ALA A 65 12.18 7.26 15.39
CA ALA A 65 12.91 8.32 16.07
C ALA A 65 13.48 9.35 15.10
N SER A 66 13.81 8.96 13.86
CA SER A 66 14.40 9.86 12.88
C SER A 66 13.44 10.97 12.45
N TRP A 67 12.17 10.65 12.17
CA TRP A 67 11.22 11.64 11.64
C TRP A 67 11.00 12.84 12.58
N PRO A 68 10.72 12.67 13.90
CA PRO A 68 10.53 13.81 14.80
C PRO A 68 11.76 14.69 14.93
N VAL A 69 12.96 14.11 14.94
CA VAL A 69 14.22 14.86 15.05
C VAL A 69 14.47 15.68 13.78
N GLY A 70 14.25 15.09 12.62
CA GLY A 70 14.37 15.77 11.34
C GLY A 70 13.37 16.91 11.17
N ALA A 71 12.11 16.68 11.55
CA ALA A 71 11.06 17.69 11.53
C ALA A 71 11.36 18.85 12.50
N ALA A 72 11.85 18.53 13.71
CA ALA A 72 12.28 19.53 14.67
C ALA A 72 13.45 20.37 14.12
N LEU A 73 14.45 19.75 13.49
CA LEU A 73 15.59 20.45 12.89
C LEU A 73 15.18 21.43 11.79
N LEU A 74 14.21 21.08 10.95
CA LEU A 74 13.68 21.97 9.92
C LEU A 74 13.00 23.19 10.54
N VAL A 75 12.07 22.96 11.46
CA VAL A 75 11.25 24.04 12.04
C VAL A 75 12.05 24.91 13.00
N SER A 76 13.03 24.35 13.70
CA SER A 76 13.86 25.11 14.63
C SER A 76 14.63 26.23 13.93
N ARG A 77 15.05 26.02 12.67
CA ARG A 77 15.72 27.03 11.85
C ARG A 77 14.80 28.18 11.45
N VAL A 78 13.52 27.89 11.23
CA VAL A 78 12.51 28.89 10.88
C VAL A 78 12.10 29.70 12.13
N LEU A 79 11.94 29.02 13.26
CA LEU A 79 11.51 29.63 14.52
C LEU A 79 12.65 30.27 15.32
N GLY A 80 13.91 30.11 14.90
CA GLY A 80 15.07 30.65 15.62
C GLY A 80 15.33 30.01 16.98
N VAL A 81 14.87 28.77 17.19
CA VAL A 81 15.02 28.03 18.45
C VAL A 81 15.94 26.82 18.26
N SER A 82 16.42 26.23 19.36
CA SER A 82 17.20 24.98 19.28
C SER A 82 16.33 23.82 18.77
N ALA A 83 16.89 22.97 17.90
CA ALA A 83 16.25 21.72 17.46
C ALA A 83 16.04 20.73 18.62
N THR A 84 16.82 20.86 19.69
CA THR A 84 16.70 20.05 20.92
C THR A 84 15.70 20.62 21.92
N ASN A 85 14.97 21.70 21.56
CA ASN A 85 13.94 22.25 22.43
C ASN A 85 12.87 21.19 22.72
N VAL A 86 12.63 20.93 24.01
CA VAL A 86 11.69 19.92 24.50
C VAL A 86 10.29 20.09 23.92
N LEU A 87 9.83 21.34 23.72
CA LEU A 87 8.52 21.60 23.14
C LEU A 87 8.44 21.12 21.68
N LEU A 88 9.49 21.35 20.88
CA LEU A 88 9.56 20.96 19.48
C LEU A 88 9.64 19.44 19.30
N THR A 89 10.53 18.80 20.05
CA THR A 89 10.71 17.33 19.99
C THR A 89 9.47 16.61 20.51
N THR A 90 8.84 17.11 21.58
CA THR A 90 7.58 16.57 22.11
C THR A 90 6.43 16.79 21.13
N PHE A 91 6.33 17.97 20.50
CA PHE A 91 5.29 18.25 19.51
C PHE A 91 5.35 17.27 18.33
N PHE A 92 6.51 17.12 17.69
CA PHE A 92 6.64 16.20 16.55
C PHE A 92 6.53 14.73 16.95
N GLY A 93 7.02 14.35 18.13
CA GLY A 93 6.78 13.02 18.69
C GLY A 93 5.29 12.75 18.87
N LEU A 94 4.54 13.71 19.43
CA LEU A 94 3.10 13.62 19.63
C LEU A 94 2.34 13.55 18.30
N VAL A 95 2.71 14.36 17.30
CA VAL A 95 2.11 14.30 15.97
C VAL A 95 2.24 12.90 15.38
N LEU A 96 3.42 12.29 15.46
CA LEU A 96 3.66 10.95 14.94
C LEU A 96 2.82 9.89 15.69
N VAL A 97 2.74 9.97 17.01
CA VAL A 97 1.96 9.03 17.83
C VAL A 97 0.46 9.18 17.58
N ILE A 98 -0.08 10.40 17.57
CA ILE A 98 -1.51 10.65 17.31
C ILE A 98 -1.87 10.20 15.89
N TYR A 99 -1.00 10.44 14.91
CA TYR A 99 -1.19 9.98 13.54
C TYR A 99 -1.28 8.45 13.48
N ALA A 100 -0.35 7.74 14.14
CA ALA A 100 -0.39 6.28 14.19
C ALA A 100 -1.66 5.74 14.89
N LEU A 101 -2.05 6.33 16.02
CA LEU A 101 -3.27 5.93 16.76
C LEU A 101 -4.54 6.15 15.93
N THR A 102 -4.63 7.28 15.24
CA THR A 102 -5.79 7.58 14.39
C THR A 102 -5.86 6.63 13.20
N VAL A 103 -4.76 6.38 12.49
CA VAL A 103 -4.71 5.39 11.39
C VAL A 103 -5.09 4.00 11.89
N GLN A 104 -4.56 3.56 13.04
CA GLN A 104 -4.86 2.24 13.61
C GLN A 104 -6.36 2.10 13.97
N ALA A 105 -6.96 3.13 14.56
CA ALA A 105 -8.39 3.14 14.88
C ALA A 105 -9.25 2.98 13.62
N LEU A 106 -8.82 3.59 12.51
CA LEU A 106 -9.52 3.52 11.22
C LEU A 106 -9.41 2.18 10.55
N VAL A 107 -8.21 1.62 10.47
CA VAL A 107 -8.01 0.28 9.90
C VAL A 107 -8.80 -0.75 10.70
N THR A 108 -8.82 -0.65 12.04
CA THR A 108 -9.60 -1.54 12.90
C THR A 108 -11.10 -1.40 12.67
N ARG A 109 -11.60 -0.16 12.51
CA ARG A 109 -13.01 0.09 12.18
C ARG A 109 -13.38 -0.47 10.82
N PHE A 110 -12.56 -0.23 9.81
CA PHE A 110 -12.78 -0.70 8.44
C PHE A 110 -12.77 -2.23 8.38
N PHE A 111 -11.81 -2.88 9.05
CA PHE A 111 -11.75 -4.34 9.13
C PHE A 111 -13.04 -4.93 9.72
N ARG A 112 -13.58 -4.33 10.79
CA ARG A 112 -14.88 -4.76 11.35
C ARG A 112 -16.04 -4.62 10.37
N LEU A 113 -16.09 -3.52 9.60
CA LEU A 113 -17.14 -3.30 8.61
C LEU A 113 -17.08 -4.37 7.52
N VAL A 114 -15.90 -4.55 6.90
CA VAL A 114 -15.71 -5.57 5.87
C VAL A 114 -15.95 -6.98 6.41
N ALA A 115 -15.52 -7.26 7.64
CA ALA A 115 -15.75 -8.55 8.29
C ALA A 115 -17.24 -8.82 8.51
N ALA A 116 -18.00 -7.80 8.92
CA ALA A 116 -19.44 -7.91 9.06
C ALA A 116 -20.12 -8.16 7.71
N GLU A 117 -19.74 -7.44 6.65
CA GLU A 117 -20.32 -7.64 5.30
C GLU A 117 -19.95 -9.00 4.69
N THR A 118 -18.72 -9.45 4.90
CA THR A 118 -18.19 -10.65 4.22
C THR A 118 -18.51 -11.95 4.97
N TRP A 119 -18.53 -11.92 6.30
CA TRP A 119 -18.60 -13.12 7.14
C TRP A 119 -19.79 -13.15 8.10
N SER A 120 -20.69 -12.16 8.12
CA SER A 120 -21.87 -12.23 9.00
C SER A 120 -22.85 -13.35 8.65
N GLU A 121 -22.81 -13.83 7.40
CA GLU A 121 -23.69 -14.88 6.90
C GLU A 121 -22.98 -16.25 6.80
N GLY A 122 -23.72 -17.32 7.07
CA GLY A 122 -23.24 -18.70 6.91
C GLY A 122 -22.26 -19.18 8.00
N ARG A 123 -21.38 -20.12 7.61
CA ARG A 123 -20.51 -20.89 8.52
C ARG A 123 -19.41 -20.05 9.20
N PHE A 124 -19.13 -18.84 8.70
CA PHE A 124 -18.09 -17.96 9.22
C PHE A 124 -18.63 -16.81 10.09
N ARG A 125 -19.90 -16.86 10.52
CA ARG A 125 -20.60 -15.85 11.34
C ARG A 125 -19.81 -15.34 12.55
N VAL A 126 -19.00 -16.19 13.17
CA VAL A 126 -18.16 -15.83 14.32
C VAL A 126 -17.18 -14.70 13.96
N PHE A 127 -16.61 -14.70 12.75
CA PHE A 127 -15.70 -13.66 12.26
C PHE A 127 -16.40 -12.34 11.92
N GLY A 128 -17.72 -12.36 11.69
CA GLY A 128 -18.53 -11.16 11.51
C GLY A 128 -18.87 -10.42 12.83
N ASN A 129 -18.61 -11.02 13.99
CA ASN A 129 -18.84 -10.36 15.28
C ASN A 129 -17.81 -9.26 15.53
N LYS A 130 -18.26 -8.06 15.92
CA LYS A 130 -17.40 -6.89 16.18
C LYS A 130 -16.21 -7.17 17.11
N HIS A 131 -16.37 -8.03 18.12
CA HIS A 131 -15.31 -8.32 19.09
C HIS A 131 -14.29 -9.30 18.52
N VAL A 132 -14.75 -10.35 17.85
CA VAL A 132 -13.88 -11.34 17.20
C VAL A 132 -13.13 -10.70 16.04
N ALA A 133 -13.82 -9.91 15.22
CA ALA A 133 -13.22 -9.15 14.13
C ALA A 133 -12.14 -8.18 14.64
N THR A 134 -12.36 -7.50 15.78
CA THR A 134 -11.31 -6.66 16.40
C THR A 134 -10.14 -7.51 16.90
N ALA A 135 -10.40 -8.62 17.59
CA ALA A 135 -9.33 -9.49 18.08
C ALA A 135 -8.46 -10.05 16.94
N VAL A 136 -9.09 -10.50 15.86
CA VAL A 136 -8.40 -11.00 14.66
C VAL A 136 -7.68 -9.86 13.92
N GLY A 137 -8.37 -8.74 13.71
CA GLY A 137 -7.85 -7.58 12.99
C GLY A 137 -6.71 -6.86 13.70
N LEU A 138 -6.57 -7.02 15.02
CA LEU A 138 -5.41 -6.55 15.79
C LEU A 138 -4.37 -7.66 15.97
N GLY A 139 -4.80 -8.88 16.28
CA GLY A 139 -3.92 -10.00 16.62
C GLY A 139 -3.07 -10.47 15.45
N VAL A 140 -3.64 -10.57 14.24
CA VAL A 140 -2.88 -11.01 13.06
C VAL A 140 -1.80 -9.97 12.70
N PRO A 141 -2.11 -8.67 12.48
CA PRO A 141 -1.07 -7.68 12.22
C PRO A 141 -0.05 -7.55 13.36
N TRP A 142 -0.48 -7.69 14.63
CA TRP A 142 0.43 -7.69 15.77
C TRP A 142 1.41 -8.87 15.69
N ALA A 143 0.96 -10.08 15.36
CA ALA A 143 1.82 -11.25 15.16
C ALA A 143 2.87 -11.01 14.06
N PHE A 144 2.48 -10.38 12.94
CA PHE A 144 3.41 -9.98 11.88
C PHE A 144 4.38 -8.86 12.29
N ALA A 145 3.96 -7.96 13.17
CA ALA A 145 4.79 -6.89 13.70
C ALA A 145 5.87 -7.45 14.63
N VAL A 146 5.49 -8.30 15.60
CA VAL A 146 6.44 -8.92 16.52
C VAL A 146 7.34 -9.95 15.84
N SER A 147 6.88 -10.59 14.77
CA SER A 147 7.71 -11.49 13.98
C SER A 147 8.63 -10.75 12.99
N GLY A 148 8.58 -9.42 12.85
CA GLY A 148 9.39 -8.71 11.86
C GLY A 148 9.02 -9.01 10.40
N SER A 149 7.92 -9.73 10.16
CA SER A 149 7.43 -10.10 8.81
C SER A 149 6.57 -9.01 8.17
N TRP A 150 6.33 -7.91 8.89
CA TRP A 150 5.61 -6.72 8.40
C TRP A 150 6.23 -6.13 7.14
N TRP A 151 7.54 -6.28 6.92
CA TRP A 151 8.22 -5.79 5.72
C TRP A 151 7.65 -6.40 4.43
N ALA A 152 7.45 -7.71 4.44
CA ALA A 152 6.86 -8.41 3.30
C ALA A 152 5.39 -8.02 3.09
N LEU A 153 4.62 -7.86 4.19
CA LEU A 153 3.25 -7.31 4.11
C LEU A 153 3.24 -5.93 3.47
N TRP A 154 4.14 -5.03 3.89
CA TRP A 154 4.23 -3.66 3.38
C TRP A 154 4.45 -3.63 1.87
N LEU A 155 5.34 -4.50 1.39
CA LEU A 155 5.72 -4.57 -0.02
C LEU A 155 4.56 -5.07 -0.90
N TYR A 156 3.86 -6.12 -0.48
CA TYR A 156 2.67 -6.62 -1.19
C TYR A 156 1.45 -5.71 -1.02
N PHE A 157 1.32 -5.01 0.11
CA PHE A 157 0.29 -4.00 0.33
C PHE A 157 0.42 -2.85 -0.68
N GLY A 158 1.64 -2.38 -0.95
CA GLY A 158 1.90 -1.43 -2.01
C GLY A 158 1.39 -1.92 -3.37
N GLY A 159 1.71 -3.16 -3.74
CA GLY A 159 1.23 -3.78 -4.98
C GLY A 159 -0.30 -3.90 -5.06
N ALA A 160 -0.95 -4.37 -3.99
CA ALA A 160 -2.41 -4.49 -3.92
C ALA A 160 -3.11 -3.12 -4.06
N ASN A 161 -2.57 -2.07 -3.43
CA ASN A 161 -3.11 -0.72 -3.55
C ASN A 161 -3.01 -0.19 -4.99
N GLN A 162 -1.90 -0.44 -5.67
CA GLN A 162 -1.76 -0.02 -7.08
C GLN A 162 -2.67 -0.82 -8.01
N LEU A 163 -2.94 -2.10 -7.70
CA LEU A 163 -3.96 -2.87 -8.43
C LEU A 163 -5.34 -2.21 -8.28
N LEU A 164 -5.76 -1.90 -7.05
CA LEU A 164 -7.04 -1.22 -6.80
C LEU A 164 -7.13 0.14 -7.51
N ALA A 165 -6.03 0.90 -7.54
CA ALA A 165 -5.96 2.16 -8.30
C ALA A 165 -6.12 1.94 -9.80
N GLY A 166 -5.44 0.93 -10.36
CA GLY A 166 -5.58 0.54 -11.77
C GLY A 166 -7.02 0.13 -12.11
N LEU A 167 -7.68 -0.62 -11.23
CA LEU A 167 -9.10 -0.99 -11.39
C LEU A 167 -10.00 0.24 -11.40
N ALA A 168 -9.79 1.18 -10.48
CA ALA A 168 -10.59 2.40 -10.41
C ALA A 168 -10.46 3.24 -11.70
N ILE A 169 -9.24 3.44 -12.20
CA ILE A 169 -9.01 4.17 -13.45
C ILE A 169 -9.67 3.45 -14.63
N MET A 170 -9.56 2.13 -14.70
CA MET A 170 -10.20 1.34 -15.77
C MET A 170 -11.74 1.39 -15.72
N LEU A 171 -12.34 1.41 -14.53
CA LEU A 171 -13.77 1.61 -14.37
C LEU A 171 -14.20 3.00 -14.86
N ILE A 172 -13.42 4.05 -14.55
CA ILE A 172 -13.62 5.40 -15.09
C ILE A 172 -13.51 5.38 -16.62
N THR A 173 -12.52 4.68 -17.19
CA THR A 173 -12.37 4.53 -18.64
C THR A 173 -13.59 3.86 -19.30
N ILE A 174 -14.13 2.81 -18.68
CA ILE A 174 -15.35 2.13 -19.17
C ILE A 174 -16.56 3.07 -19.08
N HIS A 175 -16.71 3.81 -17.98
CA HIS A 175 -17.77 4.79 -17.83
C HIS A 175 -17.69 5.87 -18.92
N LEU A 176 -16.51 6.47 -19.13
CA LEU A 176 -16.25 7.44 -20.20
C LEU A 176 -16.56 6.87 -21.59
N ALA A 177 -16.25 5.60 -21.84
CA ALA A 177 -16.59 4.92 -23.09
C ALA A 177 -18.12 4.84 -23.29
N LYS A 178 -18.87 4.52 -22.24
CA LYS A 178 -20.34 4.43 -22.28
C LYS A 178 -21.00 5.78 -22.54
N VAL A 179 -20.49 6.87 -21.96
CA VAL A 179 -21.00 8.23 -22.18
C VAL A 179 -20.40 8.92 -23.42
N ARG A 180 -19.61 8.19 -24.24
CA ARG A 180 -18.95 8.70 -25.46
C ARG A 180 -17.98 9.86 -25.23
N ALA A 181 -17.39 9.95 -24.05
CA ALA A 181 -16.36 10.92 -23.70
C ALA A 181 -14.95 10.44 -24.10
N PRO A 182 -13.95 11.33 -24.23
CA PRO A 182 -12.59 10.94 -24.60
C PRO A 182 -11.95 10.03 -23.55
N THR A 183 -11.74 8.77 -23.89
CA THR A 183 -11.21 7.73 -22.99
C THR A 183 -9.68 7.71 -22.90
N LYS A 184 -8.98 8.37 -23.83
CA LYS A 184 -7.51 8.33 -23.93
C LYS A 184 -6.80 8.77 -22.65
N PHE A 185 -7.34 9.81 -21.98
CA PHE A 185 -6.75 10.39 -20.77
C PHE A 185 -6.79 9.49 -19.55
N SER A 186 -7.71 8.53 -19.48
CA SER A 186 -7.78 7.55 -18.40
C SER A 186 -7.20 6.19 -18.82
N LEU A 187 -7.38 5.81 -20.09
CA LEU A 187 -6.91 4.51 -20.61
C LEU A 187 -5.38 4.38 -20.57
N ILE A 188 -4.64 5.43 -20.97
CA ILE A 188 -3.17 5.38 -20.99
C ILE A 188 -2.61 5.23 -19.56
N PRO A 189 -2.98 6.08 -18.57
CA PRO A 189 -2.57 5.85 -17.19
C PRO A 189 -3.05 4.51 -16.63
N GLY A 190 -4.27 4.08 -16.97
CA GLY A 190 -4.82 2.80 -16.51
C GLY A 190 -3.99 1.60 -16.98
N ILE A 191 -3.65 1.54 -18.27
CA ILE A 191 -2.78 0.50 -18.83
C ILE A 191 -1.41 0.53 -18.15
N PHE A 192 -0.80 1.71 -18.06
CA PHE A 192 0.51 1.88 -17.45
C PHE A 192 0.52 1.38 -15.99
N MET A 193 -0.48 1.77 -15.20
CA MET A 193 -0.63 1.34 -13.82
C MET A 193 -0.79 -0.17 -13.70
N VAL A 194 -1.64 -0.79 -14.52
CA VAL A 194 -1.84 -2.25 -14.50
C VAL A 194 -0.56 -2.99 -14.87
N VAL A 195 0.12 -2.59 -15.95
CA VAL A 195 1.35 -3.25 -16.41
C VAL A 195 2.47 -3.13 -15.39
N THR A 196 2.72 -1.92 -14.88
CA THR A 196 3.78 -1.70 -13.89
C THR A 196 3.48 -2.43 -12.58
N THR A 197 2.22 -2.50 -12.16
CA THR A 197 1.84 -3.24 -10.95
C THR A 197 1.99 -4.74 -11.12
N LEU A 198 1.56 -5.32 -12.25
CA LEU A 198 1.75 -6.74 -12.52
C LEU A 198 3.24 -7.10 -12.63
N ALA A 199 4.05 -6.25 -13.27
CA ALA A 199 5.50 -6.42 -13.32
C ALA A 199 6.13 -6.37 -11.92
N ALA A 200 5.72 -5.43 -11.07
CA ALA A 200 6.21 -5.33 -9.69
C ALA A 200 5.82 -6.56 -8.85
N LEU A 201 4.59 -7.07 -8.99
CA LEU A 201 4.16 -8.30 -8.31
C LEU A 201 4.95 -9.53 -8.80
N ALA A 202 5.19 -9.66 -10.11
CA ALA A 202 6.00 -10.73 -10.67
C ALA A 202 7.45 -10.67 -10.15
N TRP A 203 8.03 -9.47 -10.10
CA TRP A 203 9.36 -9.24 -9.53
C TRP A 203 9.42 -9.62 -8.05
N GLN A 204 8.38 -9.29 -7.30
CA GLN A 204 8.31 -9.63 -5.88
C GLN A 204 8.23 -11.13 -5.65
N ILE A 205 7.36 -11.82 -6.39
CA ILE A 205 7.24 -13.28 -6.37
C ILE A 205 8.59 -13.92 -6.70
N TYR A 206 9.26 -13.46 -7.76
CA TYR A 206 10.59 -13.95 -8.14
C TYR A 206 11.59 -13.75 -7.01
N THR A 207 11.63 -12.57 -6.39
CA THR A 207 12.59 -12.26 -5.30
C THR A 207 12.40 -13.19 -4.11
N PHE A 208 11.16 -13.38 -3.64
CA PHE A 208 10.85 -14.27 -2.51
C PHE A 208 11.07 -15.75 -2.87
N ALA A 209 10.65 -16.18 -4.07
CA ALA A 209 10.79 -17.57 -4.51
C ALA A 209 12.26 -17.95 -4.74
N ASN A 210 13.03 -17.09 -5.41
CA ASN A 210 14.45 -17.30 -5.65
C ASN A 210 15.22 -17.37 -4.33
N SER A 211 14.88 -16.52 -3.36
CA SER A 211 15.47 -16.56 -2.01
C SER A 211 15.20 -17.90 -1.30
N ALA A 212 13.97 -18.42 -1.39
CA ALA A 212 13.62 -19.71 -0.81
C ALA A 212 14.32 -20.89 -1.52
N ILE A 213 14.35 -20.87 -2.85
CA ILE A 213 14.97 -21.92 -3.67
C ILE A 213 16.48 -21.99 -3.41
N GLN A 214 17.17 -20.85 -3.37
CA GLN A 214 18.61 -20.82 -3.16
C GLN A 214 19.01 -21.27 -1.74
N TYR A 215 18.18 -20.98 -0.74
CA TYR A 215 18.36 -21.53 0.60
C TYR A 215 18.17 -23.05 0.65
N LEU A 216 17.11 -23.57 0.02
CA LEU A 216 16.86 -25.01 -0.08
C LEU A 216 17.96 -25.73 -0.88
N GLY A 217 18.51 -25.08 -1.91
CA GLY A 217 19.66 -25.55 -2.69
C GLY A 217 21.00 -25.40 -1.99
N ASN A 218 21.03 -24.91 -0.74
CA ASN A 218 22.24 -24.66 0.05
C ASN A 218 23.28 -23.78 -0.68
N VAL A 219 22.81 -22.84 -1.51
CA VAL A 219 23.64 -21.94 -2.31
C VAL A 219 24.18 -20.82 -1.43
N ARG A 220 25.48 -20.57 -1.50
CA ARG A 220 26.15 -19.50 -0.76
C ARG A 220 25.63 -18.13 -1.15
N TYR A 221 25.35 -17.26 -0.17
CA TYR A 221 24.84 -15.92 -0.43
C TYR A 221 25.97 -14.99 -0.94
N PRO A 222 25.86 -14.38 -2.12
CA PRO A 222 26.97 -13.69 -2.78
C PRO A 222 27.30 -12.30 -2.21
N PHE A 223 26.41 -11.71 -1.40
CA PHE A 223 26.55 -10.31 -0.94
C PHE A 223 26.73 -10.18 0.59
N GLY A 224 27.11 -11.26 1.30
CA GLY A 224 27.24 -11.26 2.75
C GLY A 224 28.65 -11.64 3.21
N ALA A 225 29.11 -11.04 4.31
CA ALA A 225 30.47 -11.25 4.85
C ALA A 225 30.84 -12.74 5.06
N ASN A 226 29.88 -13.55 5.51
CA ASN A 226 30.08 -14.98 5.81
C ASN A 226 29.56 -15.92 4.72
N HIS A 227 28.96 -15.39 3.65
CA HIS A 227 28.36 -16.17 2.55
C HIS A 227 27.38 -17.29 2.98
N ASP A 228 26.82 -17.20 4.18
CA ASP A 228 25.89 -18.17 4.75
C ASP A 228 24.62 -18.30 3.87
N PRO A 229 24.21 -19.52 3.47
CA PRO A 229 22.99 -19.73 2.68
C PRO A 229 21.72 -19.20 3.33
N SER A 230 21.66 -19.16 4.67
CA SER A 230 20.51 -18.61 5.41
C SER A 230 20.26 -17.13 5.11
N GLN A 231 21.28 -16.38 4.68
CA GLN A 231 21.15 -14.95 4.35
C GLN A 231 20.15 -14.70 3.21
N TRP A 232 19.96 -15.65 2.29
CA TRP A 232 18.94 -15.56 1.24
C TRP A 232 17.55 -15.29 1.81
N VAL A 233 17.18 -16.00 2.87
CA VAL A 233 15.84 -15.92 3.46
C VAL A 233 15.76 -14.82 4.51
N LEU A 234 16.85 -14.63 5.26
CA LEU A 234 16.93 -13.69 6.36
C LEU A 234 16.86 -12.22 5.90
N THR A 235 17.37 -11.90 4.70
CA THR A 235 17.28 -10.53 4.13
C THR A 235 15.84 -10.05 3.91
N ASN A 236 14.91 -10.97 3.70
CA ASN A 236 13.50 -10.69 3.45
C ASN A 236 12.66 -10.54 4.74
N VAL A 237 13.25 -10.81 5.90
CA VAL A 237 12.62 -10.64 7.22
C VAL A 237 13.36 -9.60 8.06
N ARG A 238 12.68 -9.01 9.05
CA ARG A 238 13.30 -8.05 9.98
C ARG A 238 13.47 -8.69 11.36
N PRO A 239 14.32 -8.11 12.24
CA PRO A 239 14.40 -8.55 13.63
C PRO A 239 13.00 -8.63 14.28
N PRO A 240 12.75 -9.61 15.17
CA PRO A 240 13.70 -10.50 15.83
C PRO A 240 13.99 -11.82 15.10
N ILE A 241 13.26 -12.18 14.04
CA ILE A 241 13.42 -13.48 13.37
C ILE A 241 14.55 -13.50 12.33
N ASN A 242 15.20 -12.36 12.10
CA ASN A 242 16.36 -12.24 11.20
C ASN A 242 17.64 -12.78 11.90
N VAL A 243 17.59 -14.03 12.33
CA VAL A 243 18.68 -14.75 13.00
C VAL A 243 18.74 -16.16 12.43
N LYS A 244 19.95 -16.74 12.36
CA LYS A 244 20.19 -18.06 11.75
C LYS A 244 19.33 -19.17 12.35
N ASP A 245 19.08 -19.13 13.66
CA ASP A 245 18.26 -20.11 14.38
C ASP A 245 16.80 -20.14 13.90
N TYR A 246 16.30 -19.00 13.40
CA TYR A 246 14.94 -18.86 12.87
C TYR A 246 14.90 -18.93 11.33
N ALA A 247 15.96 -19.38 10.66
CA ALA A 247 16.01 -19.46 9.20
C ALA A 247 14.89 -20.34 8.61
N TRP A 248 14.51 -21.42 9.30
CA TRP A 248 13.38 -22.26 8.90
C TRP A 248 12.03 -21.53 8.98
N LEU A 249 11.82 -20.75 10.04
CA LEU A 249 10.61 -19.92 10.19
C LEU A 249 10.57 -18.85 9.10
N ALA A 250 11.71 -18.20 8.84
CA ALA A 250 11.85 -17.23 7.76
C ALA A 250 11.53 -17.87 6.40
N LEU A 251 11.91 -19.13 6.17
CA LEU A 251 11.62 -19.84 4.92
C LEU A 251 10.11 -20.04 4.77
N GLY A 252 9.43 -20.49 5.82
CA GLY A 252 7.98 -20.61 5.84
C GLY A 252 7.28 -19.30 5.52
N ILE A 253 7.73 -18.19 6.12
CA ILE A 253 7.21 -16.85 5.86
C ILE A 253 7.42 -16.46 4.39
N ASN A 254 8.62 -16.63 3.84
CA ASN A 254 8.91 -16.34 2.44
C ASN A 254 7.98 -17.16 1.52
N GLY A 255 7.77 -18.44 1.80
CA GLY A 255 6.84 -19.31 1.06
C GLY A 255 5.39 -18.83 1.11
N VAL A 256 4.90 -18.40 2.27
CA VAL A 256 3.57 -17.80 2.40
C VAL A 256 3.44 -16.54 1.53
N PHE A 257 4.47 -15.69 1.50
CA PHE A 257 4.46 -14.49 0.67
C PHE A 257 4.55 -14.75 -0.83
N VAL A 258 5.24 -15.82 -1.25
CA VAL A 258 5.16 -16.30 -2.64
C VAL A 258 3.74 -16.68 -3.00
N LEU A 259 3.05 -17.44 -2.15
CA LEU A 259 1.66 -17.84 -2.39
C LEU A 259 0.72 -16.63 -2.44
N VAL A 260 0.82 -15.71 -1.47
CA VAL A 260 0.03 -14.46 -1.46
C VAL A 260 0.30 -13.65 -2.72
N GLY A 261 1.58 -13.52 -3.12
CA GLY A 261 1.96 -12.82 -4.34
C GLY A 261 1.36 -13.44 -5.59
N LEU A 262 1.42 -14.77 -5.73
CA LEU A 262 0.82 -15.49 -6.84
C LEU A 262 -0.70 -15.27 -6.90
N ILE A 263 -1.39 -15.34 -5.76
CA ILE A 263 -2.83 -15.07 -5.69
C ILE A 263 -3.12 -13.64 -6.16
N LEU A 264 -2.41 -12.64 -5.64
CA LEU A 264 -2.59 -11.24 -6.04
C LEU A 264 -2.29 -11.01 -7.52
N PHE A 265 -1.25 -11.64 -8.05
CA PHE A 265 -0.90 -11.54 -9.47
C PHE A 265 -1.97 -12.17 -10.36
N LEU A 266 -2.44 -13.37 -10.04
CA LEU A 266 -3.49 -14.06 -10.80
C LEU A 266 -4.82 -13.30 -10.76
N VAL A 267 -5.22 -12.80 -9.59
CA VAL A 267 -6.41 -11.97 -9.43
C VAL A 267 -6.27 -10.68 -10.22
N GLY A 268 -5.13 -9.97 -10.09
CA GLY A 268 -4.84 -8.75 -10.82
C GLY A 268 -4.87 -8.95 -12.34
N LEU A 269 -4.26 -10.04 -12.83
CA LEU A 269 -4.25 -10.39 -14.25
C LEU A 269 -5.65 -10.73 -14.75
N SER A 270 -6.41 -11.55 -14.01
CA SER A 270 -7.78 -11.91 -14.36
C SER A 270 -8.67 -10.66 -14.46
N MET A 271 -8.57 -9.76 -13.48
CA MET A 271 -9.33 -8.51 -13.47
C MET A 271 -8.92 -7.59 -14.62
N ALA A 272 -7.63 -7.44 -14.89
CA ALA A 272 -7.15 -6.65 -16.01
C ALA A 272 -7.74 -7.16 -17.34
N ILE A 273 -7.68 -8.47 -17.59
CA ILE A 273 -8.25 -9.08 -18.80
C ILE A 273 -9.75 -8.78 -18.92
N ARG A 274 -10.51 -9.00 -17.85
CA ARG A 274 -11.97 -8.75 -17.82
C ARG A 274 -12.30 -7.28 -18.10
N LEU A 275 -11.54 -6.34 -17.53
CA LEU A 275 -11.74 -4.92 -17.75
C LEU A 275 -11.42 -4.49 -19.18
N PHE A 276 -10.36 -5.02 -19.79
CA PHE A 276 -10.07 -4.76 -21.20
C PHE A 276 -11.14 -5.35 -22.14
N GLN A 277 -11.63 -6.54 -21.84
CA GLN A 277 -12.74 -7.15 -22.58
C GLN A 277 -14.02 -6.30 -22.47
N SER A 278 -14.36 -5.85 -21.25
CA SER A 278 -15.52 -4.98 -21.00
C SER A 278 -15.39 -3.61 -21.67
N TYR A 279 -14.19 -3.02 -21.67
CA TYR A 279 -13.91 -1.78 -22.39
C TYR A 279 -14.12 -1.95 -23.90
N ARG A 280 -13.60 -3.03 -24.49
CA ARG A 280 -13.82 -3.34 -25.91
C ARG A 280 -15.31 -3.45 -26.22
N SER A 281 -16.05 -4.25 -25.45
CA SER A 281 -17.51 -4.40 -25.60
C SER A 281 -18.25 -3.07 -25.48
N SER A 282 -17.92 -2.24 -24.49
CA SER A 282 -18.54 -0.92 -24.30
C SER A 282 -18.28 0.02 -25.48
N MET A 283 -17.07 -0.03 -26.06
CA MET A 283 -16.74 0.72 -27.27
C MET A 283 -17.51 0.21 -28.49
N THR A 284 -17.71 -1.10 -28.62
CA THR A 284 -18.53 -1.68 -29.70
C THR A 284 -19.99 -1.27 -29.58
N GLU A 285 -20.56 -1.33 -28.37
CA GLU A 285 -21.93 -0.89 -28.09
C GLU A 285 -22.11 0.61 -28.33
N ALA A 286 -21.16 1.44 -27.89
CA ALA A 286 -21.20 2.88 -28.12
C ALA A 286 -21.18 3.23 -29.61
N ARG A 287 -20.46 2.44 -30.43
CA ARG A 287 -20.41 2.55 -31.90
C ARG A 287 -21.67 1.99 -32.56
N ALA A 288 -22.24 0.89 -32.06
CA ALA A 288 -23.44 0.24 -32.61
C ALA A 288 -24.74 1.00 -32.29
N ARG A 289 -24.85 1.65 -31.13
CA ARG A 289 -25.99 2.52 -30.75
C ARG A 289 -25.95 3.90 -31.41
N ALA A 290 -25.35 4.04 -32.59
CA ALA A 290 -25.62 5.20 -33.42
C ALA A 290 -26.86 4.88 -34.26
N PRO A 291 -28.09 5.27 -33.85
CA PRO A 291 -29.14 5.39 -34.84
C PRO A 291 -28.75 6.52 -35.79
N THR A 292 -28.88 6.25 -37.09
CA THR A 292 -29.17 7.25 -38.10
C THR A 292 -30.16 8.25 -37.52
N ALA A 293 -29.81 9.54 -37.56
CA ALA A 293 -30.79 10.60 -37.33
C ALA A 293 -31.99 10.31 -38.26
N ALA A 294 -33.13 9.98 -37.67
CA ALA A 294 -34.38 9.78 -38.40
C ALA A 294 -35.07 11.12 -38.70
N ASP A 295 -34.44 12.23 -38.33
CA ASP A 295 -34.85 13.59 -38.61
C ASP A 295 -33.72 14.30 -39.36
N GLY A 296 -34.04 14.84 -40.54
CA GLY A 296 -33.13 15.61 -41.39
C GLY A 296 -32.71 16.96 -40.79
N GLY A 297 -32.21 16.99 -39.56
CA GLY A 297 -31.64 18.15 -38.91
C GLY A 297 -30.15 18.30 -39.22
N THR A 298 -29.79 19.33 -39.98
CA THR A 298 -28.40 19.74 -40.20
C THR A 298 -27.72 20.10 -38.89
N ARG A 299 -26.50 19.59 -38.67
CA ARG A 299 -25.62 20.05 -37.58
C ARG A 299 -25.31 21.53 -37.76
N GLU A 300 -25.76 22.37 -36.84
CA GLU A 300 -25.17 23.70 -36.66
C GLU A 300 -23.74 23.58 -36.13
N LYS A 301 -22.87 24.43 -36.69
CA LYS A 301 -21.41 24.42 -36.54
C LYS A 301 -20.95 24.95 -35.19
#